data_AF-A0A814QU42-F1
#
_entry.id   AF-A0A814QU42-F1
#
_cell.length_a   1.000
_cell.length_b   1.000
_cell.length_c   1.000
_cell.angle_alpha   90.00
_cell.angle_beta   90.00
_cell.angle_gamma   90.00
#
_symmetry.space_group_name_H-M   'P 1'
#
loop_
_entity.id
_entity.type
_entity.pdbx_description
1 polymer ?
#
loop_
_entity_poly.entity_id
_entity_poly.type
_entity_poly.pdbx_seq_one_letter_code
_entity_poly.pdbx_strand_id
1 'polypeptide(L)'
;MLAVSIFFSLILFQLVYTVSWNPSTFQYDPGSNYQLVWSDEFTNVGAAQAVINGQPAYAVNPQNWAIQTGLINGGLQNYTNSIQNCYVQNDQLVLVAMQATSATNNLYPSAMISSVGLQQFTYGKFAAKLVAPYGRGLWPAFWLLGNAWAQYGFYWPTVGEIDILEMIGGWVWGVYQDKTAYGTVHWNNASNTLSPSNAAAQGTSWSTPDGSMLHNNSLVYWTEWNETNIVIGVNEFTYFTLNTNNISGSINPVDAFHGKWPFYLLLNIAVGGSWPGSPDNTTVWPQNMVVDWVRVYQQTNVSSTQQTSVSSTQQTSVSSTQQTTVGSNHYQTNVSSNVSSSAATAIFVHFSPLTNFFFIIFSYLFSFHMY
;
A
#
# COMPACT_ATOMS: atom_id res chain seq x y z
N MET A 1 -53.36 -62.78 5.01
CA MET A 1 -51.99 -62.29 4.77
C MET A 1 -52.08 -60.80 4.53
N LEU A 2 -51.80 -59.96 5.54
CA LEU A 2 -51.68 -58.51 5.37
C LEU A 2 -50.22 -58.15 5.62
N ALA A 3 -49.56 -57.67 4.58
CA ALA A 3 -48.17 -57.26 4.62
C ALA A 3 -48.04 -55.85 5.22
N VAL A 4 -47.14 -55.74 6.18
CA VAL A 4 -46.69 -54.51 6.82
C VAL A 4 -45.69 -53.81 5.88
N SER A 5 -45.90 -52.52 5.58
CA SER A 5 -44.87 -51.68 4.96
C SER A 5 -44.56 -50.52 5.89
N ILE A 6 -43.40 -50.61 6.56
CA ILE A 6 -42.79 -49.53 7.33
C ILE A 6 -41.87 -48.78 6.35
N PHE A 7 -42.19 -47.53 6.04
CA PHE A 7 -41.31 -46.63 5.31
C PHE A 7 -40.24 -46.08 6.29
N PHE A 8 -38.98 -46.48 6.09
CA PHE A 8 -37.83 -45.83 6.72
C PHE A 8 -37.47 -44.59 5.90
N SER A 9 -37.66 -43.39 6.46
CA SER A 9 -37.10 -42.15 5.92
C SER A 9 -35.65 -42.03 6.38
N LEU A 10 -34.71 -42.34 5.48
CA LEU A 10 -33.28 -42.03 5.66
C LEU A 10 -33.08 -40.52 5.51
N ILE A 11 -32.99 -39.80 6.63
CA ILE A 11 -32.51 -38.41 6.64
C ILE A 11 -30.99 -38.46 6.45
N LEU A 12 -30.54 -38.17 5.23
CA LEU A 12 -29.12 -37.94 4.94
C LEU A 12 -28.74 -36.57 5.54
N PHE A 13 -28.11 -36.55 6.71
CA PHE A 13 -27.39 -35.37 7.19
C PHE A 13 -26.15 -35.21 6.31
N GLN A 14 -26.19 -34.32 5.32
CA GLN A 14 -24.96 -33.84 4.70
C GLN A 14 -24.22 -33.01 5.74
N LEU A 15 -23.15 -33.58 6.28
CA LEU A 15 -22.18 -32.85 7.08
C LEU A 15 -21.48 -31.86 6.13
N VAL A 16 -21.93 -30.62 6.11
CA VAL A 16 -21.17 -29.54 5.47
C VAL A 16 -19.97 -29.30 6.37
N TYR A 17 -18.83 -29.86 6.01
CA TYR A 17 -17.55 -29.46 6.59
C TYR A 17 -17.29 -28.03 6.15
N THR A 18 -17.69 -27.06 6.96
CA THR A 18 -17.21 -25.69 6.80
C THR A 18 -15.72 -25.72 7.12
N VAL A 19 -14.87 -25.69 6.10
CA VAL A 19 -13.45 -25.41 6.30
C VAL A 19 -13.39 -24.01 6.90
N SER A 20 -13.01 -23.91 8.17
CA SER A 20 -12.81 -22.62 8.83
C SER A 20 -11.66 -21.90 8.14
N TRP A 21 -11.83 -20.62 7.83
CA TRP A 21 -10.77 -19.78 7.29
C TRP A 21 -9.55 -19.83 8.23
N ASN A 22 -8.38 -20.15 7.67
CA ASN A 22 -7.13 -20.20 8.42
C ASN A 22 -6.06 -19.37 7.69
N PRO A 23 -5.91 -18.08 8.04
CA PRO A 23 -4.95 -17.22 7.37
C PRO A 23 -3.49 -17.58 7.66
N SER A 24 -3.20 -18.32 8.74
CA SER A 24 -1.82 -18.63 9.14
C SER A 24 -1.06 -19.48 8.12
N THR A 25 -1.77 -20.24 7.28
CA THR A 25 -1.19 -21.09 6.23
C THR A 25 -1.08 -20.40 4.88
N PHE A 26 -1.63 -19.18 4.73
CA PHE A 26 -1.60 -18.48 3.45
C PHE A 26 -0.16 -18.13 3.05
N GLN A 27 0.20 -18.48 1.82
CA GLN A 27 1.46 -18.10 1.19
C GLN A 27 1.13 -17.30 -0.07
N TYR A 28 1.72 -16.11 -0.18
CA TYR A 28 1.48 -15.26 -1.34
C TYR A 28 2.18 -15.84 -2.57
N ASP A 29 1.41 -16.13 -3.61
CA ASP A 29 1.89 -16.53 -4.92
C ASP A 29 1.72 -15.35 -5.89
N PRO A 30 2.80 -14.72 -6.38
CA PRO A 30 2.70 -13.65 -7.36
C PRO A 30 2.25 -14.15 -8.75
N GLY A 31 2.22 -15.48 -8.97
CA GLY A 31 1.93 -16.11 -10.24
C GLY A 31 3.19 -16.32 -11.09
N SER A 32 3.16 -17.32 -11.97
CA SER A 32 4.33 -17.79 -12.74
C SER A 32 4.96 -16.76 -13.67
N ASN A 33 4.22 -15.71 -14.03
CA ASN A 33 4.68 -14.66 -14.94
C ASN A 33 5.35 -13.49 -14.18
N TYR A 34 5.50 -13.58 -12.86
CA TYR A 34 6.11 -12.57 -12.03
C TYR A 34 7.36 -13.11 -11.33
N GLN A 35 8.37 -12.27 -11.20
CA GLN A 35 9.59 -12.55 -10.44
C GLN A 35 9.80 -11.51 -9.35
N LEU A 36 10.39 -11.92 -8.23
CA LEU A 36 10.76 -11.02 -7.14
C LEU A 36 11.88 -10.09 -7.64
N VAL A 37 11.65 -8.78 -7.60
CA VAL A 37 12.64 -7.77 -8.02
C VAL A 37 13.21 -6.97 -6.85
N TRP A 38 12.48 -6.89 -5.74
CA TRP A 38 12.94 -6.26 -4.52
C TRP A 38 12.17 -6.80 -3.31
N SER A 39 12.83 -6.85 -2.15
CA SER A 39 12.24 -7.24 -0.88
C SER A 39 12.96 -6.61 0.29
N ASP A 40 12.22 -6.39 1.37
CA ASP A 40 12.77 -6.22 2.70
C ASP A 40 12.14 -7.27 3.63
N GLU A 41 12.97 -8.18 4.13
CA GLU A 41 12.60 -9.18 5.14
C GLU A 41 12.89 -8.67 6.56
N PHE A 42 13.21 -7.39 6.70
CA PHE A 42 13.52 -6.70 7.94
C PHE A 42 14.56 -7.41 8.81
N THR A 43 15.57 -8.00 8.17
CA THR A 43 16.72 -8.53 8.92
C THR A 43 17.51 -7.38 9.55
N ASN A 44 18.07 -7.63 10.73
CA ASN A 44 18.81 -6.61 11.46
C ASN A 44 20.00 -6.09 10.64
N VAL A 45 20.08 -4.76 10.48
CA VAL A 45 21.23 -4.10 9.83
C VAL A 45 21.90 -3.13 10.80
N GLY A 46 23.23 -3.21 10.88
CA GLY A 46 24.04 -2.37 11.77
C GLY A 46 23.97 -2.78 13.24
N ALA A 47 24.39 -1.86 14.12
CA ALA A 47 24.42 -2.09 15.56
C ALA A 47 23.03 -1.86 16.18
N ALA A 48 22.75 -2.61 17.26
CA ALA A 48 21.58 -2.34 18.08
C ALA A 48 21.65 -0.91 18.65
N GLN A 49 20.53 -0.19 18.58
CA GLN A 49 20.42 1.20 19.02
C GLN A 49 19.73 1.33 20.38
N ALA A 50 18.94 0.32 20.77
CA ALA A 50 18.27 0.26 22.07
C ALA A 50 18.01 -1.18 22.51
N VAL A 51 17.52 -1.34 23.73
CA VAL A 51 16.89 -2.57 24.21
C VAL A 51 15.41 -2.25 24.47
N ILE A 52 14.51 -2.92 23.76
CA ILE A 52 13.06 -2.75 23.91
C ILE A 52 12.49 -4.11 24.30
N ASN A 53 11.70 -4.14 25.39
CA ASN A 53 11.12 -5.39 25.94
C ASN A 53 12.16 -6.51 26.16
N GLY A 54 13.38 -6.14 26.57
CA GLY A 54 14.47 -7.07 26.85
C GLY A 54 15.19 -7.63 25.62
N GLN A 55 14.89 -7.14 24.41
CA GLN A 55 15.54 -7.56 23.16
C GLN A 55 16.24 -6.38 22.48
N PRO A 56 17.32 -6.60 21.72
CA PRO A 56 17.97 -5.54 20.96
C PRO A 56 17.05 -5.03 19.85
N ALA A 57 16.96 -3.71 19.73
CA ALA A 57 16.22 -3.02 18.69
C ALA A 57 17.18 -2.31 17.73
N TYR A 58 16.93 -2.44 16.44
CA TYR A 58 17.79 -1.94 15.36
C TYR A 58 17.04 -0.87 14.55
N ALA A 59 17.77 0.02 13.90
CA ALA A 59 17.15 0.92 12.94
C ALA A 59 16.70 0.16 11.68
N VAL A 60 15.71 0.71 10.98
CA VAL A 60 15.35 0.25 9.64
C VAL A 60 16.50 0.44 8.65
N ASN A 61 16.55 -0.39 7.62
CA ASN A 61 17.59 -0.34 6.61
C ASN A 61 17.52 0.98 5.81
N PRO A 62 18.53 1.88 5.94
CA PRO A 62 18.49 3.18 5.27
C PRO A 62 18.70 3.10 3.75
N GLN A 63 19.09 1.95 3.21
CA GLN A 63 19.09 1.70 1.76
C GLN A 63 17.68 1.41 1.21
N ASN A 64 16.73 1.06 2.10
CA ASN A 64 15.35 0.72 1.73
C ASN A 64 14.37 1.81 2.17
N TRP A 65 14.57 2.39 3.35
CA TRP A 65 13.58 3.24 4.02
C TRP A 65 14.17 4.53 4.58
N ALA A 66 13.45 5.64 4.34
CA ALA A 66 13.64 6.93 4.99
C ALA A 66 12.52 7.16 6.02
N ILE A 67 12.90 7.51 7.24
CA ILE A 67 11.93 7.89 8.29
C ILE A 67 11.37 9.28 7.97
N GLN A 68 10.05 9.39 7.97
CA GLN A 68 9.34 10.67 7.84
C GLN A 68 9.04 11.23 9.23
N THR A 69 9.14 12.55 9.40
CA THR A 69 8.89 13.20 10.70
C THR A 69 7.94 14.39 10.58
N GLY A 70 7.26 14.72 11.67
CA GLY A 70 6.34 15.86 11.77
C GLY A 70 4.86 15.49 11.70
N LEU A 71 4.02 16.52 11.62
CA LEU A 71 2.56 16.42 11.52
C LEU A 71 2.18 16.31 10.03
N ILE A 72 1.68 15.16 9.62
CA ILE A 72 1.33 14.86 8.21
C ILE A 72 -0.15 14.50 8.11
N ASN A 73 -0.81 14.92 7.02
CA ASN A 73 -2.20 14.55 6.66
C ASN A 73 -3.30 14.93 7.67
N GLY A 74 -3.09 15.97 8.49
CA GLY A 74 -4.14 16.53 9.35
C GLY A 74 -4.60 15.63 10.51
N GLY A 75 -3.84 14.58 10.82
CA GLY A 75 -4.02 13.77 12.03
C GLY A 75 -3.43 14.44 13.27
N LEU A 76 -3.58 13.77 14.41
CA LEU A 76 -3.06 14.14 15.72
C LEU A 76 -1.68 13.52 16.01
N GLN A 77 -1.19 12.63 15.14
CA GLN A 77 0.14 12.04 15.29
C GLN A 77 1.25 13.04 14.99
N ASN A 78 2.34 12.91 15.73
CA ASN A 78 3.64 13.44 15.36
C ASN A 78 4.54 12.27 14.99
N TYR A 79 4.88 12.14 13.70
CA TYR A 79 5.84 11.13 13.27
C TYR A 79 7.24 11.50 13.77
N THR A 80 7.93 10.55 14.39
CA THR A 80 9.25 10.79 14.99
C THR A 80 10.32 9.88 14.38
N ASN A 81 11.58 10.24 14.60
CA ASN A 81 12.74 9.38 14.32
C ASN A 81 13.24 8.64 15.58
N SER A 82 12.40 8.54 16.62
CA SER A 82 12.75 7.79 17.82
C SER A 82 12.76 6.30 17.52
N ILE A 83 13.81 5.61 17.99
CA ILE A 83 13.89 4.14 17.97
C ILE A 83 12.73 3.47 18.72
N GLN A 84 12.03 4.21 19.59
CA GLN A 84 10.84 3.71 20.27
C GLN A 84 9.61 3.65 19.37
N ASN A 85 9.56 4.45 18.30
CA ASN A 85 8.42 4.50 17.37
C ASN A 85 8.64 3.64 16.13
N CYS A 86 9.88 3.41 15.72
CA CYS A 86 10.20 2.64 14.53
C CYS A 86 11.49 1.86 14.76
N TYR A 87 11.41 0.53 14.77
CA TYR A 87 12.57 -0.32 14.94
C TYR A 87 12.38 -1.67 14.26
N VAL A 88 13.49 -2.35 14.05
CA VAL A 88 13.55 -3.75 13.63
C VAL A 88 13.93 -4.60 14.83
N GLN A 89 13.22 -5.71 15.02
CA GLN A 89 13.49 -6.69 16.06
C GLN A 89 12.93 -8.05 15.63
N ASN A 90 13.68 -9.13 15.86
CA ASN A 90 13.29 -10.50 15.48
C ASN A 90 12.91 -10.65 13.99
N ASP A 91 13.69 -10.01 13.12
CA ASP A 91 13.46 -9.99 11.66
C ASP A 91 12.07 -9.45 11.27
N GLN A 92 11.55 -8.51 12.07
CA GLN A 92 10.29 -7.82 11.81
C GLN A 92 10.48 -6.32 12.01
N LEU A 93 9.83 -5.53 11.17
CA LEU A 93 9.62 -4.10 11.42
C LEU A 93 8.49 -3.93 12.43
N VAL A 94 8.70 -3.03 13.38
CA VAL A 94 7.68 -2.60 14.34
C VAL A 94 7.52 -1.08 14.26
N LEU A 95 6.35 -0.64 13.81
CA LEU A 95 5.91 0.75 13.95
C LEU A 95 5.03 0.86 15.19
N VAL A 96 5.28 1.86 16.02
CA VAL A 96 4.60 2.03 17.31
C VAL A 96 3.97 3.41 17.40
N ALA A 97 2.65 3.43 17.55
CA ALA A 97 1.90 4.60 17.96
C ALA A 97 1.77 4.61 19.49
N MET A 98 2.07 5.75 20.10
CA MET A 98 2.13 5.95 21.55
C MET A 98 1.11 6.96 22.02
N GLN A 99 0.74 6.87 23.30
CA GLN A 99 -0.11 7.86 23.95
C GLN A 99 0.50 9.27 23.82
N ALA A 100 -0.36 10.27 23.70
CA ALA A 100 0.05 11.66 23.55
C ALA A 100 1.02 12.11 24.65
N THR A 101 2.12 12.77 24.25
CA THR A 101 3.16 13.25 25.16
C THR A 101 2.78 14.54 25.89
N SER A 102 1.72 15.21 25.43
CA SER A 102 1.13 16.37 26.11
C SER A 102 -0.39 16.39 25.91
N ALA A 103 -1.12 16.65 27.01
CA ALA A 103 -2.56 16.84 27.01
C ALA A 103 -3.00 18.15 26.33
N THR A 104 -2.11 19.12 26.13
CA THR A 104 -2.49 20.43 25.57
C THR A 104 -2.57 20.42 24.04
N ASN A 105 -1.73 19.60 23.39
CA ASN A 105 -1.63 19.57 21.93
C ASN A 105 -2.03 18.21 21.34
N ASN A 106 -2.32 17.21 22.19
CA ASN A 106 -2.69 15.85 21.80
C ASN A 106 -1.77 15.26 20.71
N LEU A 107 -0.46 15.47 20.83
CA LEU A 107 0.51 14.96 19.86
C LEU A 107 0.91 13.54 20.24
N TYR A 108 0.42 12.58 19.45
CA TYR A 108 0.71 11.16 19.62
C TYR A 108 1.98 10.78 18.87
N PRO A 109 3.08 10.40 19.53
CA PRO A 109 4.26 9.91 18.82
C PRO A 109 3.91 8.67 18.01
N SER A 110 4.27 8.68 16.74
CA SER A 110 4.07 7.54 15.85
C SER A 110 5.23 7.43 14.86
N ALA A 111 5.14 6.49 13.93
CA ALA A 111 6.12 6.31 12.87
C ALA A 111 5.49 6.26 11.48
N MET A 112 6.28 6.76 10.53
CA MET A 112 6.07 6.63 9.10
C MET A 112 7.43 6.39 8.45
N ILE A 113 7.51 5.39 7.58
CA ILE A 113 8.66 5.15 6.72
C ILE A 113 8.23 5.21 5.26
N SER A 114 9.15 5.66 4.40
CA SER A 114 8.93 5.80 2.97
C SER A 114 10.15 5.34 2.20
N SER A 115 9.93 4.68 1.06
CA SER A 115 11.02 4.31 0.15
C SER A 115 11.34 5.41 -0.88
N VAL A 116 10.79 6.62 -0.74
CA VAL A 116 11.01 7.75 -1.67
C VAL A 116 12.50 8.02 -1.87
N GLY A 117 12.93 8.13 -3.14
CA GLY A 117 14.33 8.33 -3.49
C GLY A 117 15.25 7.12 -3.28
N LEU A 118 14.73 6.01 -2.75
CA LEU A 118 15.47 4.77 -2.47
C LEU A 118 15.00 3.63 -3.36
N GLN A 119 13.73 3.23 -3.23
CA GLN A 119 13.12 2.11 -3.97
C GLN A 119 11.82 2.59 -4.59
N GLN A 120 11.74 2.50 -5.92
CA GLN A 120 10.60 3.02 -6.68
C GLN A 120 10.34 2.11 -7.88
N PHE A 121 9.08 1.87 -8.18
CA PHE A 121 8.68 0.89 -9.18
C PHE A 121 7.53 1.41 -10.02
N THR A 122 7.53 1.02 -11.28
CA THR A 122 6.39 1.21 -12.19
C THR A 122 5.84 -0.17 -12.51
N TYR A 123 4.54 -0.36 -12.26
CA TYR A 123 3.86 -1.65 -12.37
C TYR A 123 4.47 -2.75 -11.48
N GLY A 124 3.70 -3.81 -11.29
CA GLY A 124 4.11 -4.98 -10.53
C GLY A 124 3.06 -5.41 -9.51
N LYS A 125 3.45 -6.37 -8.69
CA LYS A 125 2.71 -6.79 -7.49
C LYS A 125 3.47 -6.31 -6.27
N PHE A 126 2.80 -5.58 -5.41
CA PHE A 126 3.34 -5.06 -4.15
C PHE A 126 2.60 -5.78 -3.04
N ALA A 127 3.33 -6.44 -2.15
CA ALA A 127 2.73 -7.21 -1.07
C ALA A 127 3.48 -6.98 0.23
N ALA A 128 2.75 -6.94 1.33
CA ALA A 128 3.32 -6.91 2.67
C ALA A 128 2.56 -7.87 3.59
N LYS A 129 3.30 -8.64 4.37
CA LYS A 129 2.72 -9.48 5.43
C LYS A 129 2.84 -8.76 6.76
N LEU A 130 1.71 -8.50 7.42
CA LEU A 130 1.70 -7.71 8.63
C LEU A 130 0.50 -8.01 9.55
N VAL A 131 0.65 -7.64 10.81
CA VAL A 131 -0.42 -7.53 11.81
C VAL A 131 -0.72 -6.05 12.02
N ALA A 132 -1.98 -5.66 11.80
CA ALA A 132 -2.42 -4.28 12.01
C ALA A 132 -2.67 -3.98 13.50
N PRO A 133 -2.47 -2.73 13.96
CA PRO A 133 -2.93 -2.29 15.28
C PRO A 133 -4.45 -2.22 15.33
N TYR A 134 -5.01 -1.81 16.48
CA TYR A 134 -6.45 -1.66 16.66
C TYR A 134 -6.82 -0.54 17.64
N GLY A 135 -8.12 -0.24 17.68
CA GLY A 135 -8.69 0.67 18.67
C GLY A 135 -8.93 2.08 18.16
N ARG A 136 -9.83 2.78 18.85
CA ARG A 136 -10.41 4.03 18.41
C ARG A 136 -9.34 5.05 18.01
N GLY A 137 -9.51 5.63 16.82
CA GLY A 137 -8.67 6.72 16.33
C GLY A 137 -7.35 6.29 15.69
N LEU A 138 -7.03 4.99 15.64
CA LEU A 138 -5.87 4.53 14.87
C LEU A 138 -6.17 4.40 13.40
N TRP A 139 -5.17 4.71 12.58
CA TRP A 139 -5.23 4.62 11.13
C TRP A 139 -3.90 4.09 10.56
N PRO A 140 -3.65 2.77 10.65
CA PRO A 140 -2.52 2.15 9.98
C PRO A 140 -2.71 2.10 8.47
N ALA A 141 -1.61 2.25 7.72
CA ALA A 141 -1.65 2.18 6.27
C ALA A 141 -0.41 1.49 5.67
N PHE A 142 -0.65 0.75 4.58
CA PHE A 142 0.35 0.30 3.60
C PHE A 142 -0.10 0.75 2.22
N TRP A 143 0.70 1.59 1.57
CA TRP A 143 0.24 2.33 0.40
C TRP A 143 1.40 2.75 -0.50
N LEU A 144 1.05 3.21 -1.69
CA LEU A 144 1.97 3.67 -2.72
C LEU A 144 1.64 5.11 -3.12
N LEU A 145 2.66 5.95 -3.33
CA LEU A 145 2.48 7.30 -3.86
C LEU A 145 3.38 7.55 -5.07
N GLY A 146 2.83 8.21 -6.09
CA GLY A 146 3.60 8.56 -7.29
C GLY A 146 4.68 9.60 -7.02
N ASN A 147 5.84 9.44 -7.65
CA ASN A 147 6.95 10.41 -7.57
C ASN A 147 7.14 11.14 -8.89
N ALA A 148 6.43 12.24 -9.06
CA ALA A 148 6.54 13.12 -10.23
C ALA A 148 6.94 14.56 -9.90
N TRP A 149 7.27 14.85 -8.63
CA TRP A 149 7.59 16.23 -8.23
C TRP A 149 8.88 16.72 -8.90
N ALA A 150 9.96 15.93 -8.87
CA ALA A 150 11.28 16.39 -9.31
C ALA A 150 11.34 16.59 -10.82
N GLN A 151 10.59 15.79 -11.58
CA GLN A 151 10.58 15.83 -13.04
C GLN A 151 9.49 16.74 -13.61
N TYR A 152 8.30 16.78 -12.99
CA TYR A 152 7.12 17.44 -13.55
C TYR A 152 6.52 18.51 -12.64
N GLY A 153 6.99 18.65 -11.40
CA GLY A 153 6.41 19.58 -10.43
C GLY A 153 5.00 19.18 -9.95
N PHE A 154 4.60 17.92 -10.14
CA PHE A 154 3.29 17.44 -9.74
C PHE A 154 3.26 16.99 -8.27
N TYR A 155 2.14 17.24 -7.62
CA TYR A 155 1.84 16.86 -6.24
C TYR A 155 0.56 16.02 -6.20
N TRP A 156 0.22 15.52 -5.02
CA TRP A 156 -1.09 14.91 -4.79
C TRP A 156 -2.22 15.89 -5.16
N PRO A 157 -3.33 15.45 -5.78
CA PRO A 157 -3.65 14.06 -6.18
C PRO A 157 -3.13 13.70 -7.58
N THR A 158 -2.47 14.62 -8.29
CA THR A 158 -2.01 14.44 -9.68
C THR A 158 -1.01 13.30 -9.82
N VAL A 159 -0.14 13.09 -8.85
CA VAL A 159 0.84 12.00 -8.88
C VAL A 159 0.22 10.61 -8.70
N GLY A 160 -1.02 10.53 -8.23
CA GLY A 160 -1.73 9.29 -7.93
C GLY A 160 -1.28 8.61 -6.64
N GLU A 161 -2.19 7.82 -6.06
CA GLU A 161 -2.04 7.09 -4.81
C GLU A 161 -2.77 5.74 -4.91
N ILE A 162 -2.18 4.69 -4.34
CA ILE A 162 -2.78 3.34 -4.25
C ILE A 162 -2.66 2.87 -2.80
N ASP A 163 -3.78 2.89 -2.09
CA ASP A 163 -3.91 2.45 -0.72
C ASP A 163 -4.24 0.97 -0.68
N ILE A 164 -3.24 0.14 -0.36
CA ILE A 164 -3.35 -1.33 -0.39
C ILE A 164 -4.06 -1.83 0.87
N LEU A 165 -3.72 -1.20 2.00
CA LEU A 165 -4.38 -1.33 3.28
C LEU A 165 -4.51 0.04 3.88
N GLU A 166 -5.73 0.42 4.20
CA GLU A 166 -6.05 1.32 5.30
C GLU A 166 -7.00 0.62 6.27
N MET A 167 -6.92 0.98 7.54
CA MET A 167 -7.91 0.59 8.55
C MET A 167 -8.24 1.82 9.37
N ILE A 168 -9.48 1.94 9.85
CA ILE A 168 -9.81 2.83 10.96
C ILE A 168 -10.15 1.99 12.17
N GLY A 169 -9.50 2.23 13.31
CA GLY A 169 -9.66 1.38 14.48
C GLY A 169 -10.87 1.72 15.34
N GLY A 170 -11.36 0.72 16.08
CA GLY A 170 -12.40 0.83 17.09
C GLY A 170 -13.83 0.94 16.55
N TRP A 171 -14.73 1.43 17.42
CA TRP A 171 -16.12 1.68 17.06
C TRP A 171 -16.26 3.01 16.31
N VAL A 172 -16.62 2.95 15.03
CA VAL A 172 -16.80 4.12 14.17
C VAL A 172 -18.10 3.97 13.40
N TRP A 173 -18.92 5.03 13.34
CA TRP A 173 -20.18 5.06 12.57
C TRP A 173 -21.17 3.93 12.90
N GLY A 174 -21.18 3.46 14.15
CA GLY A 174 -22.11 2.42 14.60
C GLY A 174 -21.65 0.99 14.28
N VAL A 175 -20.40 0.78 13.88
CA VAL A 175 -19.83 -0.55 13.63
C VAL A 175 -18.39 -0.66 14.17
N TYR A 176 -17.96 -1.87 14.56
CA TYR A 176 -16.57 -2.16 14.88
C TYR A 176 -15.76 -2.33 13.60
N GLN A 177 -14.72 -1.51 13.45
CA GLN A 177 -13.92 -1.42 12.23
C GLN A 177 -12.59 -2.20 12.31
N ASP A 178 -12.21 -2.71 13.49
CA ASP A 178 -10.96 -3.46 13.71
C ASP A 178 -10.87 -4.79 12.92
N LYS A 179 -11.92 -5.17 12.19
CA LYS A 179 -11.99 -6.35 11.31
C LYS A 179 -12.00 -6.00 9.81
N THR A 180 -11.88 -4.73 9.46
CA THR A 180 -12.13 -4.21 8.12
C THR A 180 -10.90 -3.51 7.56
N ALA A 181 -10.44 -3.98 6.41
CA ALA A 181 -9.44 -3.31 5.58
C ALA A 181 -10.12 -2.53 4.47
N TYR A 182 -9.54 -1.40 4.09
CA TYR A 182 -9.97 -0.53 3.01
C TYR A 182 -8.88 -0.48 1.95
N GLY A 183 -9.30 -0.51 0.70
CA GLY A 183 -8.44 -0.34 -0.46
C GLY A 183 -8.99 0.78 -1.32
N THR A 184 -8.17 1.78 -1.59
CA THR A 184 -8.57 3.02 -2.25
C THR A 184 -7.52 3.42 -3.27
N VAL A 185 -7.96 4.02 -4.37
CA VAL A 185 -7.08 4.60 -5.39
C VAL A 185 -7.48 6.06 -5.55
N HIS A 186 -6.52 6.98 -5.46
CA HIS A 186 -6.75 8.43 -5.62
C HIS A 186 -6.02 8.97 -6.84
N TRP A 187 -6.66 9.90 -7.55
CA TRP A 187 -6.08 10.54 -8.73
C TRP A 187 -6.60 11.95 -8.94
N ASN A 188 -5.96 12.67 -9.85
CA ASN A 188 -6.48 13.92 -10.38
C ASN A 188 -7.47 13.64 -11.52
N ASN A 189 -8.73 14.02 -11.31
CA ASN A 189 -9.82 13.93 -12.29
C ASN A 189 -10.05 15.23 -13.06
N ALA A 190 -9.09 16.15 -13.02
CA ALA A 190 -9.10 17.32 -13.89
C ALA A 190 -8.53 16.99 -15.26
N SER A 191 -8.79 17.90 -16.21
CA SER A 191 -8.37 17.90 -17.61
C SER A 191 -7.08 17.11 -17.94
N ASN A 192 -6.96 16.66 -19.18
CA ASN A 192 -5.75 16.04 -19.75
C ASN A 192 -4.45 16.89 -19.65
N THR A 193 -4.55 18.13 -19.16
CA THR A 193 -3.43 19.01 -18.83
C THR A 193 -2.89 18.81 -17.41
N LEU A 194 -3.51 17.94 -16.60
CA LEU A 194 -3.16 17.66 -15.20
C LEU A 194 -3.22 18.89 -14.28
N SER A 195 -3.92 19.95 -14.73
CA SER A 195 -4.11 21.22 -14.04
C SER A 195 -5.42 21.89 -14.49
N PRO A 196 -6.27 22.41 -13.57
CA PRO A 196 -6.10 22.44 -12.11
C PRO A 196 -6.11 21.04 -11.49
N SER A 197 -5.86 20.88 -10.19
CA SER A 197 -6.06 19.59 -9.52
C SER A 197 -7.52 19.43 -9.07
N ASN A 198 -8.12 18.28 -9.36
CA ASN A 198 -9.45 17.88 -8.89
C ASN A 198 -9.37 16.47 -8.31
N ALA A 199 -9.33 16.33 -6.99
CA ALA A 199 -9.17 15.04 -6.35
C ALA A 199 -10.39 14.13 -6.61
N ALA A 200 -10.13 12.91 -7.06
CA ALA A 200 -11.10 11.84 -7.10
C ALA A 200 -10.51 10.59 -6.46
N ALA A 201 -11.40 9.71 -6.01
CA ALA A 201 -11.04 8.45 -5.41
C ALA A 201 -12.10 7.40 -5.72
N GLN A 202 -11.68 6.14 -5.75
CA GLN A 202 -12.57 4.99 -5.79
C GLN A 202 -11.94 3.88 -4.95
N GLY A 203 -12.74 3.29 -4.09
CA GLY A 203 -12.29 2.25 -3.17
C GLY A 203 -13.45 1.43 -2.66
N THR A 204 -13.13 0.40 -1.89
CA THR A 204 -14.08 -0.44 -1.18
C THR A 204 -13.42 -1.05 0.05
N SER A 205 -14.18 -1.82 0.82
CA SER A 205 -13.70 -2.47 2.03
C SER A 205 -13.83 -3.98 1.95
N TRP A 206 -12.97 -4.67 2.68
CA TRP A 206 -13.05 -6.10 2.96
C TRP A 206 -13.05 -6.33 4.46
N SER A 207 -13.94 -7.20 4.94
CA SER A 207 -13.92 -7.66 6.33
C SER A 207 -13.53 -9.13 6.40
N THR A 208 -12.90 -9.52 7.49
CA THR A 208 -12.57 -10.93 7.76
C THR A 208 -13.81 -11.83 7.62
N PRO A 209 -13.69 -12.98 6.95
CA PRO A 209 -14.85 -13.84 6.65
C PRO A 209 -15.41 -14.54 7.90
N ASP A 210 -14.57 -14.73 8.93
CA ASP A 210 -14.97 -15.34 10.21
C ASP A 210 -15.33 -14.29 11.28
N GLY A 211 -15.24 -13.00 10.95
CA GLY A 211 -15.50 -11.89 11.87
C GLY A 211 -14.41 -11.64 12.90
N SER A 212 -13.25 -12.30 12.81
CA SER A 212 -12.09 -12.02 13.65
C SER A 212 -11.52 -10.62 13.39
N MET A 213 -10.83 -10.04 14.37
CA MET A 213 -10.19 -8.73 14.19
C MET A 213 -8.87 -8.88 13.42
N LEU A 214 -8.48 -7.86 12.67
CA LEU A 214 -7.24 -7.85 11.88
C LEU A 214 -6.00 -8.03 12.77
N HIS A 215 -6.01 -7.49 13.99
CA HIS A 215 -4.92 -7.64 14.95
C HIS A 215 -4.74 -9.08 15.50
N ASN A 216 -5.67 -10.00 15.21
CA ASN A 216 -5.55 -11.40 15.62
C ASN A 216 -4.73 -12.23 14.62
N ASN A 217 -4.50 -11.72 13.41
CA ASN A 217 -3.94 -12.50 12.31
C ASN A 217 -2.81 -11.73 11.61
N SER A 218 -1.74 -12.44 11.24
CA SER A 218 -0.77 -11.92 10.28
C SER A 218 -1.30 -12.19 8.87
N LEU A 219 -1.64 -11.13 8.14
CA LEU A 219 -2.28 -11.19 6.83
C LEU A 219 -1.36 -10.59 5.76
N VAL A 220 -1.50 -11.05 4.52
CA VAL A 220 -0.82 -10.48 3.36
C VAL A 220 -1.75 -9.50 2.66
N TYR A 221 -1.40 -8.22 2.67
CA TYR A 221 -2.08 -7.18 1.92
C TYR A 221 -1.31 -6.93 0.64
N TRP A 222 -2.00 -6.90 -0.50
CA TRP A 222 -1.34 -6.83 -1.79
C TRP A 222 -2.12 -6.05 -2.83
N THR A 223 -1.40 -5.47 -3.79
CA THR A 223 -1.96 -4.92 -5.02
C THR A 223 -1.22 -5.45 -6.23
N GLU A 224 -1.94 -5.71 -7.32
CA GLU A 224 -1.39 -5.84 -8.66
C GLU A 224 -1.72 -4.57 -9.44
N TRP A 225 -0.68 -3.85 -9.85
CA TRP A 225 -0.80 -2.69 -10.72
C TRP A 225 -0.14 -3.00 -12.06
N ASN A 226 -0.91 -2.97 -13.14
CA ASN A 226 -0.44 -3.08 -14.51
C ASN A 226 -0.94 -1.91 -15.36
N GLU A 227 -0.66 -1.92 -16.66
CA GLU A 227 -0.98 -0.83 -17.60
C GLU A 227 -2.49 -0.49 -17.70
N THR A 228 -3.36 -1.39 -17.25
CA THR A 228 -4.81 -1.28 -17.46
C THR A 228 -5.62 -1.39 -16.18
N ASN A 229 -5.07 -2.06 -15.15
CA ASN A 229 -5.80 -2.38 -13.94
C ASN A 229 -4.95 -2.18 -12.69
N ILE A 230 -5.64 -1.79 -11.62
CA ILE A 230 -5.19 -1.91 -10.24
C ILE A 230 -6.14 -2.88 -9.53
N VAL A 231 -5.59 -3.92 -8.92
CA VAL A 231 -6.34 -4.96 -8.20
C VAL A 231 -5.81 -5.02 -6.78
N ILE A 232 -6.67 -4.89 -5.77
CA ILE A 232 -6.26 -4.93 -4.36
C ILE A 232 -6.89 -6.15 -3.68
N GLY A 233 -6.10 -6.81 -2.84
CA GLY A 233 -6.51 -7.99 -2.11
C GLY A 233 -5.87 -8.16 -0.73
N VAL A 234 -6.46 -9.07 0.04
CA VAL A 234 -5.95 -9.56 1.33
C VAL A 234 -5.96 -11.07 1.30
N ASN A 235 -4.81 -11.70 1.56
CA ASN A 235 -4.57 -13.12 1.37
C ASN A 235 -5.12 -13.62 0.03
N GLU A 236 -6.04 -14.61 0.04
CA GLU A 236 -6.67 -15.19 -1.14
C GLU A 236 -7.80 -14.34 -1.74
N PHE A 237 -8.20 -13.25 -1.07
CA PHE A 237 -9.36 -12.45 -1.46
C PHE A 237 -8.95 -11.22 -2.26
N THR A 238 -9.34 -11.17 -3.53
CA THR A 238 -9.47 -9.92 -4.25
C THR A 238 -10.79 -9.24 -3.85
N TYR A 239 -10.73 -7.98 -3.45
CA TYR A 239 -11.94 -7.24 -3.05
C TYR A 239 -12.11 -5.92 -3.80
N PHE A 240 -11.08 -5.43 -4.49
CA PHE A 240 -11.16 -4.22 -5.31
C PHE A 240 -10.48 -4.43 -6.66
N THR A 241 -11.08 -3.89 -7.72
CA THR A 241 -10.50 -3.85 -9.07
C THR A 241 -10.92 -2.56 -9.75
N LEU A 242 -9.96 -1.85 -10.32
CA LEU A 242 -10.15 -0.61 -11.03
C LEU A 242 -9.50 -0.68 -12.41
N ASN A 243 -10.30 -0.48 -13.45
CA ASN A 243 -9.77 -0.32 -14.81
C ASN A 243 -9.37 1.15 -15.03
N THR A 244 -8.07 1.43 -15.05
CA THR A 244 -7.51 2.80 -15.14
C THR A 244 -7.70 3.44 -16.52
N ASN A 245 -8.22 2.69 -17.50
CA ASN A 245 -8.58 3.18 -18.84
C ASN A 245 -10.07 3.50 -18.97
N ASN A 246 -10.89 3.10 -17.99
CA ASN A 246 -12.34 3.25 -18.07
C ASN A 246 -12.97 3.41 -16.69
N ILE A 247 -12.64 4.51 -16.03
CA ILE A 247 -13.31 4.93 -14.80
C ILE A 247 -14.49 5.83 -15.18
N SER A 248 -15.69 5.42 -14.78
CA SER A 248 -16.93 6.17 -15.04
C SER A 248 -16.88 7.54 -14.37
N GLY A 249 -17.21 8.60 -15.12
CA GLY A 249 -17.17 9.99 -14.60
C GLY A 249 -15.75 10.56 -14.50
N SER A 250 -14.76 9.91 -15.11
CA SER A 250 -13.38 10.36 -15.13
C SER A 250 -12.80 10.61 -16.51
N ILE A 251 -11.72 11.39 -16.52
CA ILE A 251 -10.85 11.50 -17.69
C ILE A 251 -10.00 10.25 -17.76
N ASN A 252 -10.04 9.61 -18.93
CA ASN A 252 -9.39 8.35 -19.18
C ASN A 252 -8.42 8.47 -20.37
N PRO A 253 -7.27 7.77 -20.34
CA PRO A 253 -6.77 7.04 -19.18
C PRO A 253 -6.36 7.95 -18.01
N VAL A 254 -6.36 7.40 -16.80
CA VAL A 254 -5.82 8.11 -15.64
C VAL A 254 -4.29 8.10 -15.71
N ASP A 255 -3.73 9.22 -16.14
CA ASP A 255 -2.30 9.43 -16.42
C ASP A 255 -1.35 8.95 -15.31
N ALA A 256 -1.75 9.08 -14.04
CA ALA A 256 -0.94 8.70 -12.89
C ALA A 256 -0.59 7.20 -12.87
N PHE A 257 -1.47 6.34 -13.42
CA PHE A 257 -1.34 4.88 -13.34
C PHE A 257 -0.83 4.25 -14.63
N HIS A 258 -0.34 5.09 -15.55
CA HIS A 258 0.06 4.72 -16.92
C HIS A 258 1.58 4.74 -17.12
N GLY A 259 2.32 4.61 -16.01
CA GLY A 259 3.77 4.42 -16.02
C GLY A 259 4.59 5.66 -16.40
N LYS A 260 3.99 6.86 -16.40
CA LYS A 260 4.70 8.12 -16.66
C LYS A 260 5.75 8.46 -15.58
N TRP A 261 5.55 7.96 -14.36
CA TRP A 261 6.48 8.07 -13.24
C TRP A 261 6.32 6.86 -12.31
N PRO A 262 7.36 6.53 -11.52
CA PRO A 262 7.30 5.41 -10.60
C PRO A 262 6.57 5.78 -9.31
N PHE A 263 6.16 4.77 -8.56
CA PHE A 263 5.59 4.88 -7.23
C PHE A 263 6.60 4.36 -6.19
N TYR A 264 6.55 4.95 -5.00
CA TYR A 264 7.30 4.48 -3.84
C TYR A 264 6.34 3.99 -2.75
N LEU A 265 6.85 3.17 -1.84
CA LEU A 265 6.08 2.52 -0.79
C LEU A 265 6.10 3.35 0.49
N LEU A 266 4.99 3.33 1.23
CA LEU A 266 4.86 3.93 2.54
C LEU A 266 4.19 2.96 3.53
N LEU A 267 4.66 3.00 4.78
CA LEU A 267 4.06 2.31 5.92
C LEU A 267 3.97 3.29 7.08
N ASN A 268 2.81 3.41 7.72
CA ASN A 268 2.63 4.30 8.86
C ASN A 268 1.48 3.87 9.77
N ILE A 269 1.45 4.49 10.96
CA ILE A 269 0.27 4.51 11.84
C ILE A 269 -0.12 5.97 12.09
N ALA A 270 -1.12 6.48 11.38
CA ALA A 270 -1.72 7.76 11.72
C ALA A 270 -2.59 7.63 12.99
N VAL A 271 -2.79 8.74 13.68
CA VAL A 271 -3.63 8.81 14.88
C VAL A 271 -4.57 10.00 14.74
N GLY A 272 -5.87 9.77 14.84
CA GLY A 272 -6.86 10.81 14.59
C GLY A 272 -7.04 11.13 13.10
N GLY A 273 -7.81 12.18 12.83
CA GLY A 273 -8.23 12.56 11.49
C GLY A 273 -9.76 12.57 11.36
N SER A 274 -10.28 13.18 10.30
CA SER A 274 -11.73 13.25 10.05
C SER A 274 -12.36 11.88 9.84
N TRP A 275 -11.61 10.93 9.26
CA TRP A 275 -12.08 9.59 8.95
C TRP A 275 -12.12 8.66 10.18
N PRO A 276 -10.99 8.37 10.87
CA PRO A 276 -11.02 7.53 12.07
C PRO A 276 -11.69 8.22 13.27
N GLY A 277 -11.73 9.56 13.30
CA GLY A 277 -12.03 10.35 14.49
C GLY A 277 -10.88 10.31 15.50
N SER A 278 -10.98 11.10 16.57
CA SER A 278 -9.95 11.13 17.61
C SER A 278 -9.94 9.85 18.46
N PRO A 279 -8.78 9.46 19.02
CA PRO A 279 -8.73 8.50 20.13
C PRO A 279 -9.62 8.92 21.31
N ASP A 280 -10.08 7.94 22.08
CA ASP A 280 -10.88 8.17 23.29
C ASP A 280 -10.40 7.28 24.46
N ASN A 281 -11.19 7.17 25.52
CA ASN A 281 -10.85 6.37 26.70
C ASN A 281 -10.85 4.85 26.46
N THR A 282 -11.31 4.39 25.28
CA THR A 282 -11.25 2.99 24.86
C THR A 282 -9.97 2.67 24.07
N THR A 283 -9.20 3.67 23.65
CA THR A 283 -7.95 3.47 22.93
C THR A 283 -6.87 2.95 23.89
N VAL A 284 -6.40 1.73 23.63
CA VAL A 284 -5.29 1.11 24.36
C VAL A 284 -3.96 1.58 23.75
N TRP A 285 -2.98 1.89 24.59
CA TRP A 285 -1.64 2.30 24.17
C TRP A 285 -0.56 1.44 24.86
N PRO A 286 0.61 1.23 24.23
CA PRO A 286 0.93 1.55 22.84
C PRO A 286 0.24 0.60 21.85
N GLN A 287 0.28 0.94 20.56
CA GLN A 287 -0.27 0.11 19.49
C GLN A 287 0.76 -0.07 18.38
N ASN A 288 0.86 -1.31 17.89
CA ASN A 288 1.93 -1.72 17.00
C ASN A 288 1.37 -2.20 15.66
N MET A 289 2.02 -1.76 14.58
CA MET A 289 1.95 -2.41 13.28
C MET A 289 3.23 -3.23 13.12
N VAL A 290 3.09 -4.54 13.04
CA VAL A 290 4.24 -5.47 12.94
C VAL A 290 4.27 -6.03 11.53
N VAL A 291 5.36 -5.82 10.82
CA VAL A 291 5.51 -6.21 9.40
C VAL A 291 6.61 -7.27 9.30
N ASP A 292 6.25 -8.44 8.79
CA ASP A 292 7.16 -9.57 8.57
C ASP A 292 8.05 -9.32 7.35
N TRP A 293 7.46 -8.86 6.25
CA TRP A 293 8.18 -8.56 5.01
C TRP A 293 7.39 -7.63 4.12
N VAL A 294 8.10 -6.94 3.22
CA VAL A 294 7.55 -6.23 2.07
C VAL A 294 8.25 -6.75 0.82
N ARG A 295 7.50 -7.09 -0.22
CA ARG A 295 8.02 -7.67 -1.46
C ARG A 295 7.38 -7.03 -2.67
N VAL A 296 8.20 -6.83 -3.70
CA VAL A 296 7.78 -6.30 -5.00
C VAL A 296 8.17 -7.28 -6.10
N TYR A 297 7.18 -7.62 -6.92
CA TYR A 297 7.33 -8.53 -8.05
C TYR A 297 6.99 -7.81 -9.35
N GLN A 298 7.71 -8.10 -10.43
CA GLN A 298 7.39 -7.56 -11.75
C GLN A 298 7.32 -8.68 -12.77
N GLN A 299 6.62 -8.42 -13.88
CA GLN A 299 6.47 -9.42 -14.94
C GLN A 299 7.84 -9.86 -15.46
N THR A 300 8.02 -11.16 -15.61
CA THR A 300 9.19 -11.74 -16.24
C THR A 300 9.13 -11.41 -17.73
N ASN A 301 10.06 -10.60 -18.22
CA ASN A 301 10.22 -10.40 -19.66
C ASN A 301 10.72 -11.71 -20.27
N VAL A 302 9.79 -12.61 -20.62
CA VAL A 302 10.11 -13.77 -21.45
C VAL A 302 10.26 -13.25 -22.87
N SER A 303 11.43 -12.67 -23.17
CA SER A 303 11.85 -12.48 -24.55
C SER A 303 11.76 -13.86 -25.20
N SER A 304 10.85 -14.03 -26.16
CA SER A 304 10.69 -15.25 -26.92
C SER A 304 11.95 -15.49 -27.76
N THR A 305 12.99 -16.06 -27.16
CA THR A 305 14.02 -16.76 -27.91
C THR A 305 13.39 -18.04 -28.42
N GLN A 306 12.66 -17.94 -29.52
CA GLN A 306 12.54 -19.06 -30.44
C GLN A 306 13.96 -19.39 -30.88
N GLN A 307 14.59 -20.33 -30.18
CA GLN A 307 15.78 -21.00 -30.66
C GLN A 307 15.33 -21.94 -31.77
N THR A 308 15.16 -21.40 -32.99
CA THR A 308 15.15 -22.21 -34.20
C THR A 308 16.55 -22.82 -34.32
N SER A 309 16.70 -24.04 -33.82
CA SER A 309 17.84 -24.90 -34.13
C SER A 309 17.76 -25.30 -35.61
N VAL A 310 18.32 -24.48 -36.48
CA VAL A 310 18.64 -24.90 -37.85
C VAL A 310 20.05 -25.47 -37.82
N SER A 311 20.13 -26.80 -37.91
CA SER A 311 21.36 -27.49 -38.25
C SER A 311 21.77 -27.14 -39.68
N SER A 312 22.96 -26.57 -39.86
CA SER A 312 23.65 -26.60 -41.15
C SER A 312 25.11 -27.01 -40.97
N THR A 313 25.42 -28.15 -41.56
CA THR A 313 26.69 -28.83 -41.66
C THR A 313 27.73 -27.99 -42.42
N GLN A 314 29.01 -28.27 -42.11
CA GLN A 314 30.23 -27.63 -42.60
C GLN A 314 30.30 -27.36 -44.12
N GLN A 315 30.96 -26.24 -44.48
CA GLN A 315 31.90 -26.23 -45.60
C GLN A 315 33.06 -25.25 -45.36
N THR A 316 34.29 -25.75 -45.49
CA THR A 316 35.58 -25.07 -45.37
C THR A 316 36.03 -24.42 -46.68
N SER A 317 36.61 -23.21 -46.63
CA SER A 317 37.71 -22.78 -47.54
C SER A 317 38.42 -21.49 -47.09
N VAL A 318 39.66 -21.68 -46.61
CA VAL A 318 40.95 -20.97 -46.82
C VAL A 318 41.03 -19.47 -47.20
N SER A 319 41.69 -18.72 -46.29
CA SER A 319 42.71 -17.64 -46.36
C SER A 319 42.70 -16.50 -47.41
N SER A 320 42.85 -15.26 -46.92
CA SER A 320 44.06 -14.44 -47.16
C SER A 320 44.20 -13.26 -46.18
N THR A 321 45.43 -13.03 -45.76
CA THR A 321 45.98 -11.94 -44.92
C THR A 321 45.88 -10.57 -45.57
N GLN A 322 45.63 -9.53 -44.76
CA GLN A 322 46.43 -8.29 -44.81
C GLN A 322 46.37 -7.50 -43.49
N GLN A 323 47.52 -6.95 -43.17
CA GLN A 323 47.94 -6.28 -41.94
C GLN A 323 48.01 -4.78 -42.23
N THR A 324 47.46 -3.93 -41.36
CA THR A 324 47.87 -2.52 -41.20
C THR A 324 47.44 -1.97 -39.83
N THR A 325 48.12 -0.91 -39.42
CA THR A 325 48.53 -0.61 -38.05
C THR A 325 48.03 0.78 -37.63
N VAL A 326 48.01 1.01 -36.31
CA VAL A 326 48.08 2.30 -35.58
C VAL A 326 46.82 3.17 -35.50
N GLY A 327 46.51 3.63 -34.28
CA GLY A 327 45.78 4.89 -34.09
C GLY A 327 45.04 5.06 -32.76
N SER A 328 45.75 5.13 -31.64
CA SER A 328 45.25 5.63 -30.36
C SER A 328 44.75 7.07 -30.47
N ASN A 329 43.61 7.41 -29.87
CA ASN A 329 43.29 8.77 -29.45
C ASN A 329 42.43 8.81 -28.18
N HIS A 330 42.99 9.47 -27.17
CA HIS A 330 42.36 9.92 -25.94
C HIS A 330 41.24 10.93 -26.20
N TYR A 331 40.18 10.87 -25.40
CA TYR A 331 39.34 12.03 -25.10
C TYR A 331 39.09 12.09 -23.59
N GLN A 332 39.76 13.03 -22.92
CA GLN A 332 39.30 13.60 -21.66
C GLN A 332 38.35 14.76 -21.98
N THR A 333 37.23 14.88 -21.26
CA THR A 333 36.59 16.17 -21.04
C THR A 333 36.06 16.29 -19.60
N ASN A 334 36.08 17.53 -19.13
CA ASN A 334 36.15 17.97 -17.75
C ASN A 334 34.81 17.96 -17.01
N VAL A 335 34.92 17.81 -15.70
CA VAL A 335 33.90 18.12 -14.70
C VAL A 335 33.87 19.64 -14.48
N SER A 336 32.69 20.25 -14.48
CA SER A 336 32.45 21.54 -13.84
C SER A 336 31.17 21.51 -13.02
N SER A 337 31.34 21.78 -11.73
CA SER A 337 30.32 21.99 -10.71
C SER A 337 29.73 23.39 -10.82
N ASN A 338 28.42 23.53 -10.65
CA ASN A 338 27.82 24.79 -10.22
C ASN A 338 26.72 24.52 -9.19
N VAL A 339 26.94 25.08 -8.00
CA VAL A 339 25.98 25.19 -6.89
C VAL A 339 25.36 26.57 -6.99
N SER A 340 24.03 26.67 -6.91
CA SER A 340 23.36 27.92 -6.53
C SER A 340 22.12 27.63 -5.69
N SER A 341 22.13 28.20 -4.49
CA SER A 341 21.06 28.26 -3.49
C SER A 341 20.07 29.38 -3.83
N SER A 342 18.77 29.17 -3.64
CA SER A 342 17.86 30.28 -3.33
C SER A 342 16.70 29.80 -2.45
N ALA A 343 16.37 30.64 -1.48
CA ALA A 343 15.51 30.38 -0.33
C ALA A 343 14.01 30.49 -0.67
N ALA A 344 13.21 29.59 -0.08
CA ALA A 344 11.77 29.62 -0.14
C ALA A 344 11.19 30.64 0.86
N THR A 345 10.26 31.48 0.40
CA THR A 345 9.41 32.32 1.24
C THR A 345 8.03 31.67 1.29
N ALA A 346 7.62 31.16 2.45
CA ALA A 346 6.27 30.60 2.65
C ALA A 346 5.28 31.72 3.03
N ILE A 347 4.25 31.91 2.22
CA ILE A 347 3.10 32.77 2.53
C ILE A 347 2.02 31.88 3.15
N PHE A 348 1.66 32.16 4.41
CA PHE A 348 0.50 31.57 5.07
C PHE A 348 -0.78 32.30 4.63
N VAL A 349 -1.77 31.56 4.15
CA VAL A 349 -3.14 32.07 3.96
C VAL A 349 -4.09 31.31 4.86
N HIS A 350 -4.64 32.00 5.85
CA HIS A 350 -5.75 31.54 6.68
C HIS A 350 -7.07 31.65 5.91
N PHE A 351 -7.90 30.60 5.93
CA PHE A 351 -9.31 30.69 5.57
C PHE A 351 -10.19 30.32 6.77
N SER A 352 -11.20 31.13 7.01
CA SER A 352 -12.28 30.93 7.99
C SER A 352 -13.53 30.38 7.28
N PRO A 353 -14.38 29.57 7.93
CA PRO A 353 -15.47 28.88 7.25
C PRO A 353 -16.77 29.71 7.26
N LEU A 354 -17.47 29.73 6.13
CA LEU A 354 -18.90 30.03 6.09
C LEU A 354 -19.66 28.91 5.38
N THR A 355 -20.78 28.59 6.01
CA THR A 355 -21.78 27.56 5.81
C THR A 355 -22.49 27.59 4.46
N ASN A 356 -22.92 26.42 3.95
CA ASN A 356 -24.34 26.10 3.77
C ASN A 356 -24.59 24.62 3.41
N PHE A 357 -25.54 24.03 4.13
CA PHE A 357 -26.12 22.70 3.98
C PHE A 357 -27.19 22.67 2.87
N PHE A 358 -27.29 21.56 2.13
CA PHE A 358 -28.57 21.03 1.65
C PHE A 358 -28.51 19.50 1.57
N PHE A 359 -29.33 18.84 2.38
CA PHE A 359 -29.66 17.41 2.32
C PHE A 359 -30.95 17.25 1.51
N ILE A 360 -31.03 16.23 0.65
CA ILE A 360 -32.30 15.72 0.10
C ILE A 360 -32.47 14.30 0.64
N ILE A 361 -33.54 14.11 1.43
CA ILE A 361 -34.02 12.83 1.95
C ILE A 361 -35.15 12.36 1.03
N PHE A 362 -35.11 11.10 0.59
CA PHE A 362 -36.28 10.39 0.06
C PHE A 362 -36.75 9.36 1.09
N SER A 363 -38.02 9.41 1.46
CA SER A 363 -38.67 8.37 2.28
C SER A 363 -40.14 8.19 1.86
N TYR A 364 -40.40 6.97 1.38
CA TYR A 364 -41.61 6.16 1.31
C TYR A 364 -43.01 6.75 1.58
N LEU A 365 -43.92 6.50 0.63
CA LEU A 365 -45.37 6.48 0.80
C LEU A 365 -45.88 5.02 0.73
N PHE A 366 -46.48 4.55 1.83
CA PHE A 366 -47.48 3.48 1.83
C PHE A 366 -48.64 3.97 2.69
N SER A 367 -49.86 3.95 2.15
CA SER A 367 -51.08 4.17 2.92
C SER A 367 -52.15 3.20 2.44
N PHE A 368 -52.61 2.38 3.39
CA PHE A 368 -53.71 1.44 3.26
C PHE A 368 -55.06 2.17 3.37
N HIS A 369 -56.06 1.58 2.72
CA HIS A 369 -57.44 2.05 2.59
C HIS A 369 -58.25 2.00 3.88
N MET A 370 -59.20 2.93 3.98
CA MET A 370 -60.55 2.68 4.50
C MET A 370 -61.54 3.63 3.81
N TYR A 371 -62.32 3.10 2.87
CA TYR A 371 -63.80 3.01 2.89
C TYR A 371 -64.27 2.14 1.72
#